data_AF-A0A378X228-F1
#
_entry.id   AF-A0A378X228-F1
#
_cell.length_a   1.000
_cell.length_b   1.000
_cell.length_c   1.000
_cell.angle_alpha   90.00
_cell.angle_beta   90.00
_cell.angle_gamma   90.00
#
_symmetry.space_group_name_H-M   'P 1'
#
loop_
_entity.id
_entity.type
_entity.pdbx_description
1 polymer ?
#
loop_
_entity_poly.entity_id
_entity_poly.type
_entity_poly.pdbx_seq_one_letter_code
_entity_poly.pdbx_strand_id
1 'polypeptide(L)' 'MTTAEMTVFESLESNVRGYCRSWPTLFDTASGAWLRDGSGRDYLDFFAGAGALNYGHNNPVL' A
#
# COMPACT_ATOMS: atom_id res chain seq x y z
N MET A 1 5.75 2.54 12.61
CA MET A 1 7.00 2.08 11.98
C MET A 1 8.02 3.19 12.03
N THR A 2 9.27 2.93 12.41
CA THR A 2 10.30 3.98 12.49
C THR A 2 10.92 4.19 11.11
N THR A 3 11.48 5.37 10.86
CA THR A 3 12.21 5.66 9.61
C THR A 3 13.36 4.67 9.36
N ALA A 4 13.95 4.11 10.42
CA ALA A 4 15.00 3.09 10.33
C ALA A 4 14.51 1.79 9.67
N GLU A 5 13.27 1.37 9.91
CA GLU A 5 12.70 0.14 9.32
C GLU A 5 12.47 0.26 7.81
N MET A 6 12.31 1.47 7.26
CA MET A 6 12.09 1.63 5.82
C MET A 6 13.37 1.44 5.01
N THR A 7 14.56 1.64 5.61
CA THR A 7 15.89 1.56 4.96
C THR A 7 16.17 0.22 4.26
N VAL A 8 15.50 -0.85 4.71
CA VAL A 8 15.58 -2.17 4.09
C VAL A 8 15.04 -2.16 2.65
N PHE A 9 13.99 -1.39 2.37
CA PHE A 9 13.44 -1.27 1.03
C PHE A 9 14.39 -0.49 0.13
N GLU A 10 15.03 0.57 0.63
CA GLU A 10 15.99 1.29 -0.19
C GLU A 10 17.21 0.45 -0.56
N SER A 11 17.73 -0.32 0.38
CA SER A 11 18.95 -1.11 0.23
C SER A 11 18.78 -2.42 -0.55
N LEU A 12 17.61 -3.06 -0.47
CA LEU A 12 17.41 -4.40 -1.03
C LEU A 12 16.49 -4.44 -2.26
N GLU A 13 15.51 -3.54 -2.39
CA GLU A 13 14.63 -3.57 -3.57
C GLU A 13 15.35 -3.09 -4.83
N SER A 14 15.08 -3.73 -5.97
CA SER A 14 15.62 -3.32 -7.27
C SER A 14 15.29 -1.85 -7.59
N ASN A 15 16.22 -1.18 -8.28
CA ASN A 15 16.05 0.21 -8.72
C ASN A 15 14.88 0.42 -9.70
N VAL A 16 14.30 -0.63 -10.27
CA VAL A 16 13.11 -0.54 -11.13
C VAL A 16 11.82 -0.18 -10.35
N ARG A 17 11.81 -0.27 -9.02
CA ARG A 17 10.64 -0.04 -8.16
C ARG A 17 9.96 1.33 -8.41
N GLY A 18 8.66 1.33 -8.70
CA GLY A 18 7.90 2.54 -9.02
C GLY A 18 7.02 3.02 -7.88
N TYR A 19 5.99 2.24 -7.54
CA TYR A 19 4.92 2.67 -6.63
C TYR A 19 5.40 3.03 -5.22
N CYS A 20 6.36 2.29 -4.65
CA CYS A 20 6.90 2.59 -3.32
C CYS A 20 7.61 3.96 -3.24
N ARG A 21 8.05 4.52 -4.39
CA ARG A 21 8.60 5.89 -4.44
C ARG A 21 7.51 6.96 -4.44
N SER A 22 6.37 6.68 -5.07
CA SER A 22 5.22 7.59 -5.09
C SER A 22 4.44 7.57 -3.77
N TRP A 23 4.38 6.41 -3.12
CA TRP A 23 3.70 6.20 -1.84
C TRP A 23 4.64 5.48 -0.86
N PRO A 24 5.55 6.22 -0.18
CA PRO A 24 6.50 5.65 0.77
C PRO A 24 5.78 5.34 2.10
N THR A 25 4.93 4.33 2.10
CA THR A 25 4.08 3.94 3.22
C THR A 25 3.90 2.42 3.24
N LEU A 26 3.77 1.87 4.45
CA LEU A 26 3.52 0.44 4.66
C LEU A 26 2.07 0.25 5.08
N PHE A 27 1.28 -0.27 4.15
CA PHE A 27 -0.11 -0.65 4.39
C PHE A 27 -0.17 -1.96 5.19
N ASP A 28 -1.14 -2.02 6.10
CA ASP A 28 -1.35 -3.14 7.03
C ASP A 28 -2.65 -3.88 6.70
N THR A 29 -3.76 -3.15 6.54
CA THR A 29 -5.07 -3.73 6.19
C THR A 29 -5.76 -2.96 5.08
N ALA A 30 -6.70 -3.61 4.39
CA ALA A 30 -7.45 -3.03 3.29
C ALA A 30 -8.86 -3.62 3.18
N SER A 31 -9.86 -2.79 2.89
CA SER A 31 -11.24 -3.24 2.62
C SER A 31 -11.99 -2.24 1.74
N GLY A 32 -12.65 -2.73 0.68
CA GLY A 32 -13.33 -1.87 -0.28
C GLY A 32 -12.35 -0.90 -0.94
N ALA A 33 -12.59 0.40 -0.82
CA ALA A 33 -11.72 1.45 -1.34
C ALA A 33 -10.74 2.02 -0.28
N TRP A 34 -10.61 1.40 0.89
CA TRP A 34 -9.79 1.91 1.98
C TRP A 34 -8.54 1.06 2.21
N LEU A 35 -7.40 1.74 2.33
CA LEU A 35 -6.14 1.19 2.82
C LEU A 35 -5.83 1.80 4.18
N ARG A 36 -5.40 1.00 5.15
CA ARG A 36 -4.91 1.47 6.45
C ARG A 36 -3.44 1.15 6.61
N ASP A 37 -2.64 2.12 7.01
CA ASP A 37 -1.22 1.90 7.31
C ASP A 37 -0.98 1.41 8.75
N GLY A 38 0.23 0.92 9.03
CA GLY A 38 0.61 0.43 10.35
C GLY A 38 0.69 1.51 11.45
N SER A 39 0.49 2.79 11.12
CA SER A 39 0.31 3.87 12.10
C SER A 39 -1.16 4.17 12.40
N GLY A 40 -2.07 3.46 11.71
CA GLY A 40 -3.50 3.64 11.82
C GLY A 40 -4.04 4.79 10.98
N ARG A 41 -3.33 5.27 9.95
CA ARG A 41 -3.88 6.27 9.02
C ARG A 41 -4.61 5.58 7.86
N ASP A 42 -5.76 6.15 7.50
CA ASP A 42 -6.57 5.71 6.37
C ASP A 42 -6.27 6.50 5.10
N TYR A 43 -6.30 5.79 3.97
CA TYR A 43 -6.13 6.32 2.63
C TYR A 43 -7.29 5.82 1.77
N LEU A 44 -7.91 6.73 1.01
CA LEU A 44 -8.87 6.39 -0.02
C LEU A 44 -8.12 6.00 -1.30
N ASP A 45 -8.31 4.76 -1.74
CA ASP A 45 -7.58 4.17 -2.87
C ASP A 45 -8.30 4.46 -4.20
N PHE A 46 -7.81 5.48 -4.93
CA PHE A 46 -8.22 5.78 -6.30
C PHE A 46 -7.31 5.11 -7.35
N PHE A 47 -6.28 4.41 -6.90
CA PHE A 47 -5.40 3.66 -7.78
C PHE A 47 -5.96 2.26 -8.08
N ALA A 48 -6.66 1.66 -7.12
CA ALA A 48 -7.35 0.37 -7.23
C ALA A 48 -6.46 -0.73 -7.84
N GLY A 49 -5.16 -0.72 -7.48
CA GLY A 49 -4.17 -1.65 -8.03
C GLY A 49 -4.01 -1.55 -9.55
N ALA A 50 -3.99 -0.33 -10.11
CA ALA A 50 -4.03 -0.07 -11.54
C ALA A 50 -5.23 -0.74 -12.25
N GLY A 51 -6.40 -0.71 -11.60
CA GLY A 51 -7.65 -1.29 -12.10
C GLY A 51 -7.80 -2.80 -11.85
N ALA A 52 -6.87 -3.44 -11.14
CA ALA A 52 -7.01 -4.84 -10.74
C ALA A 52 -8.14 -5.07 -9.74
N LEU A 53 -8.50 -4.05 -8.94
CA LEU A 53 -9.41 -4.15 -7.81
C LEU A 53 -10.74 -3.45 -8.09
N ASN A 54 -11.40 -3.79 -9.20
CA ASN A 54 -12.70 -3.21 -9.58
C ASN A 54 -13.81 -3.43 -8.54
N TYR A 55 -13.70 -4.49 -7.74
CA TYR A 55 -14.64 -4.81 -6.66
C TYR A 55 -14.13 -4.38 -5.27
N GLY A 56 -13.03 -3.63 -5.23
CA GLY A 56 -12.33 -3.23 -4.01
C GLY A 56 -11.43 -4.32 -3.43
N HIS A 57 -10.68 -3.95 -2.39
CA HIS A 57 -9.88 -4.87 -1.59
C HIS A 57 -10.78 -5.80 -0.77
N ASN A 58 -10.47 -7.09 -0.76
CA ASN A 58 -11.08 -8.10 0.13
C ASN A 58 -12.61 -8.05 0.15
N ASN A 59 -13.23 -8.15 -1.03
CA ASN A 59 -14.68 -8.18 -1.15
C ASN A 59 -15.25 -9.34 -0.30
N PRO A 60 -16.28 -9.14 0.55
CA PRO A 60 -16.77 -10.18 1.45
C PRO A 60 -17.58 -11.30 0.75
N VAL A 61 -17.94 -11.12 -0.52
CA VAL A 61 -18.77 -12.06 -1.29
C VAL A 61 -17.95 -12.86 -2.31
N LEU A 62 -16.77 -12.36 -2.70
CA LEU A 62 -15.89 -12.96 -3.71
C LEU A 62 -14.59 -13.43 -3.07
#